data_AF-A0A9W6LQH7-F1
#
_entry.id   AF-A0A9W6LQH7-F1
#
_cell.length_a   1.000
_cell.length_b   1.000
_cell.length_c   1.000
_cell.angle_alpha   90.00
_cell.angle_beta   90.00
_cell.angle_gamma   90.00
#
_symmetry.space_group_name_H-M   'P 1'
#
loop_
_entity.id
_entity.type
_entity.pdbx_description
1 polymer ?
#
loop_
_entity_poly.entity_id
_entity_poly.type
_entity_poly.pdbx_seq_one_letter_code
_entity_poly.pdbx_strand_id
1 'polypeptide(L)'
;MLTKIIGAVAISMIAYSAYTKMDGGPAKTSLSGSALVVENQRYKFDYALAGPSSLGGVLIATGRQRGVSQGGVEMALHYFDESSAAEFVRTQQPGHCSAEFYNAHALHKLLIPATPAAKESLAKLSFSDHADTSSWRRFTLNGRCISHANAMTIEGEPVTASTNLFENCTTIAVTGIDVQDKPIEAFIRN
;
A
#
# COMPACT_ATOMS: atom_id res chain seq x y z
N MET A 1 5.18 42.99 5.02
CA MET A 1 5.16 41.79 4.17
C MET A 1 5.76 40.65 4.97
N LEU A 2 4.92 39.80 5.57
CA LEU A 2 5.35 38.58 6.26
C LEU A 2 4.60 37.42 5.59
N THR A 3 5.30 36.71 4.71
CA THR A 3 4.78 35.54 4.01
C THR A 3 4.78 34.37 4.99
N LYS A 4 3.64 34.09 5.61
CA LYS A 4 3.42 32.82 6.31
C LYS A 4 3.30 31.72 5.26
N ILE A 5 4.40 31.04 4.97
CA ILE A 5 4.38 29.74 4.32
C ILE A 5 3.84 28.77 5.35
N ILE A 6 2.53 28.50 5.26
CA ILE A 6 1.88 27.39 5.94
C ILE A 6 2.46 26.13 5.30
N GLY A 7 3.56 25.65 5.89
CA GLY A 7 4.29 24.47 5.45
C GLY A 7 3.39 23.24 5.51
N ALA A 8 3.52 22.38 4.51
CA ALA A 8 2.73 21.19 4.21
C ALA A 8 2.88 20.05 5.23
N VAL A 9 3.02 20.37 6.52
CA VAL A 9 3.21 19.45 7.65
C VAL A 9 1.87 18.92 8.20
N ALA A 10 0.73 19.47 7.73
CA ALA A 10 -0.60 19.05 8.18
C ALA A 10 -1.21 17.87 7.39
N ILE A 11 -0.61 17.43 6.27
CA ILE A 11 -1.27 16.48 5.36
C ILE A 11 -1.17 15.01 5.85
N SER A 12 -0.18 14.68 6.68
CA SER A 12 0.01 13.28 7.12
C SER A 12 -0.62 12.95 8.49
N MET A 13 -0.89 13.94 9.35
CA MET A 13 -1.49 13.72 10.69
C MET A 13 -3.03 13.87 10.75
N ILE A 14 -3.68 14.32 9.68
CA ILE A 14 -5.15 14.47 9.63
C ILE A 14 -5.87 13.16 9.25
N ALA A 15 -5.15 12.11 8.82
CA ALA A 15 -5.77 10.85 8.39
C ALA A 15 -6.04 9.82 9.50
N TYR A 16 -5.71 10.11 10.77
CA TYR A 16 -5.80 9.13 11.87
C TYR A 16 -7.03 9.28 12.79
N SER A 17 -7.76 10.39 12.72
CA SER A 17 -8.83 10.70 13.67
C SER A 17 -10.11 11.07 12.92
N ALA A 18 -11.09 10.16 13.06
CA ALA A 18 -12.41 10.16 12.41
C ALA A 18 -12.38 9.69 10.96
N TYR A 19 -12.70 8.43 10.66
CA TYR A 19 -13.40 8.11 9.40
C TYR A 19 -14.21 6.80 9.55
N THR A 20 -15.44 7.06 9.98
CA THR A 20 -16.75 6.47 9.62
C THR A 20 -16.87 4.96 9.35
N LYS A 21 -17.76 4.34 10.14
CA LYS A 21 -18.56 3.17 9.74
C LYS A 21 -19.30 3.49 8.43
N MET A 22 -19.17 2.66 7.40
CA MET A 22 -20.05 2.68 6.24
C MET A 22 -20.41 1.26 5.81
N ASP A 23 -21.72 1.07 5.60
CA ASP A 23 -22.46 -0.18 5.39
C ASP A 23 -22.30 -0.80 3.98
N GLY A 24 -22.48 -2.12 3.89
CA GLY A 24 -22.52 -2.88 2.62
C GLY A 24 -22.06 -4.34 2.69
N GLY A 25 -21.60 -4.82 3.86
CA GLY A 25 -21.11 -6.18 4.04
C GLY A 25 -19.70 -6.43 3.49
N PRO A 26 -19.14 -7.65 3.68
CA PRO A 26 -17.79 -7.98 3.24
C PRO A 26 -17.68 -8.01 1.70
N ALA A 27 -16.66 -7.37 1.15
CA ALA A 27 -16.34 -7.45 -0.26
C ALA A 27 -15.80 -8.84 -0.64
N LYS A 28 -16.17 -9.29 -1.84
CA LYS A 28 -15.66 -10.49 -2.50
C LYS A 28 -14.71 -10.09 -3.62
N THR A 29 -13.64 -10.85 -3.77
CA THR A 29 -12.69 -10.69 -4.87
C THR A 29 -12.73 -11.94 -5.74
N SER A 30 -12.75 -11.75 -7.06
CA SER A 30 -12.58 -12.83 -8.03
C SER A 30 -11.49 -12.48 -9.03
N LEU A 31 -10.66 -13.47 -9.35
CA LEU A 31 -9.52 -13.35 -10.25
C LEU A 31 -9.74 -14.32 -11.42
N SER A 32 -9.74 -13.81 -12.65
CA SER A 32 -9.92 -14.62 -13.85
C SER A 32 -9.00 -14.14 -14.96
N GLY A 33 -8.00 -14.96 -15.33
CA GLY A 33 -7.05 -14.62 -16.38
C GLY A 33 -6.37 -13.29 -16.12
N SER A 34 -6.63 -12.28 -16.97
CA SER A 34 -6.11 -10.92 -16.86
C SER A 34 -7.04 -9.92 -16.17
N ALA A 35 -8.09 -10.38 -15.50
CA ALA A 35 -9.07 -9.51 -14.85
C ALA A 35 -9.19 -9.78 -13.35
N LEU A 36 -9.44 -8.71 -12.60
CA LEU A 36 -9.78 -8.74 -11.17
C LEU A 36 -11.11 -8.02 -10.97
N VAL A 37 -12.05 -8.68 -10.28
CA VAL A 37 -13.32 -8.06 -9.88
C VAL A 37 -13.40 -7.99 -8.37
N VAL A 38 -13.73 -6.80 -7.84
CA VAL A 38 -14.02 -6.57 -6.42
C VAL A 38 -15.44 -6.06 -6.28
N GLU A 39 -16.28 -6.78 -5.53
CA GLU A 39 -17.69 -6.42 -5.41
C GLU A 39 -18.30 -6.71 -4.03
N ASN A 40 -19.33 -5.95 -3.69
CA ASN A 40 -20.26 -6.25 -2.61
C ASN A 40 -21.68 -5.85 -3.03
N GLN A 41 -22.61 -5.71 -2.07
CA GLN A 41 -24.00 -5.35 -2.38
C GLN A 41 -24.17 -3.97 -3.01
N ARG A 42 -23.24 -3.03 -2.79
CA ARG A 42 -23.33 -1.63 -3.23
C ARG A 42 -22.29 -1.25 -4.27
N TYR A 43 -21.18 -1.98 -4.37
CA TYR A 43 -20.05 -1.60 -5.20
C TYR A 43 -19.63 -2.75 -6.12
N LYS A 44 -19.20 -2.42 -7.34
CA LYS A 44 -18.54 -3.36 -8.25
C LYS A 44 -17.43 -2.66 -9.02
N PHE A 45 -16.25 -3.24 -8.99
CA PHE A 45 -15.07 -2.74 -9.70
C PHE A 45 -14.43 -3.86 -10.52
N ASP A 46 -14.21 -3.60 -11.80
CA ASP A 46 -13.57 -4.51 -12.76
C ASP A 46 -12.26 -3.88 -13.25
N TYR A 47 -11.16 -4.63 -13.08
CA TYR A 47 -9.80 -4.18 -13.35
C TYR A 47 -9.08 -5.08 -14.34
N ALA A 48 -8.34 -4.45 -15.24
CA ALA A 48 -7.38 -5.13 -16.09
C ALA A 48 -6.01 -5.23 -15.40
N LEU A 49 -5.45 -6.44 -15.39
CA LEU A 49 -4.15 -6.74 -14.80
C LEU A 49 -3.06 -6.81 -15.88
N ALA A 50 -1.96 -6.07 -15.67
CA ALA A 50 -0.74 -6.25 -16.44
C ALA A 50 0.05 -7.48 -15.93
N GLY A 51 1.27 -7.67 -16.45
CA GLY A 51 2.13 -8.82 -16.13
C GLY A 51 2.40 -9.03 -14.63
N PRO A 52 3.08 -10.14 -14.28
CA PRO A 52 3.44 -10.42 -12.90
C PRO A 52 4.26 -9.27 -12.31
N SER A 53 3.95 -8.93 -11.06
CA SER A 53 4.70 -8.00 -10.22
C SER A 53 5.23 -8.79 -9.04
N SER A 54 6.54 -8.94 -8.97
CA SER A 54 7.22 -9.32 -7.73
C SER A 54 7.97 -8.09 -7.23
N LEU A 55 7.70 -7.71 -5.99
CA LEU A 55 8.24 -6.51 -5.38
C LEU A 55 8.88 -6.89 -4.05
N GLY A 56 10.19 -6.68 -3.97
CA GLY A 56 10.97 -6.88 -2.75
C GLY A 56 11.35 -5.55 -2.13
N GLY A 57 11.45 -5.52 -0.81
CA GLY A 57 11.92 -4.34 -0.11
C GLY A 57 11.87 -4.50 1.41
N VAL A 58 11.95 -3.36 2.08
CA VAL A 58 11.92 -3.26 3.54
C VAL A 58 10.65 -2.51 3.93
N LEU A 59 9.78 -3.21 4.64
CA LEU A 59 8.53 -2.70 5.15
C LEU A 59 8.80 -1.71 6.27
N ILE A 60 8.28 -0.48 6.14
CA ILE A 60 8.46 0.58 7.14
C ILE A 60 7.14 1.13 7.68
N ALA A 61 6.04 1.02 6.92
CA ALA A 61 4.70 1.33 7.41
C ALA A 61 3.62 0.71 6.51
N THR A 62 2.46 0.42 7.08
CA THR A 62 1.24 0.14 6.32
C THR A 62 0.11 1.04 6.81
N GLY A 63 -0.96 1.16 6.04
CA GLY A 63 -2.19 1.84 6.46
C GLY A 63 -3.39 1.06 5.95
N ARG A 64 -4.31 0.65 6.83
CA ARG A 64 -5.57 0.04 6.37
C ARG A 64 -6.50 1.12 5.87
N GLN A 65 -6.92 1.03 4.62
CA GLN A 65 -7.89 1.95 4.05
C GLN A 65 -9.29 1.48 4.47
N ARG A 66 -10.05 2.32 5.17
CA ARG A 66 -11.46 2.04 5.47
C ARG A 66 -12.34 2.69 4.42
N GLY A 67 -13.18 1.89 3.77
CA GLY A 67 -14.19 2.38 2.84
C GLY A 67 -13.58 2.74 1.49
N VAL A 68 -13.99 2.01 0.47
CA VAL A 68 -13.51 2.17 -0.89
C VAL A 68 -14.02 3.50 -1.46
N SER A 69 -13.21 4.56 -1.39
CA SER A 69 -13.47 5.78 -2.16
C SER A 69 -13.01 5.62 -3.62
N GLN A 70 -12.02 4.74 -3.88
CA GLN A 70 -11.58 4.35 -5.22
C GLN A 70 -11.10 2.89 -5.23
N GLY A 71 -11.98 1.95 -5.58
CA GLY A 71 -11.56 0.70 -6.20
C GLY A 71 -11.11 -0.54 -5.43
N GLY A 72 -11.56 -0.80 -4.21
CA GLY A 72 -11.30 -2.07 -3.52
C GLY A 72 -9.96 -2.13 -2.78
N VAL A 73 -9.27 -1.01 -2.65
CA VAL A 73 -8.01 -0.88 -1.91
C VAL A 73 -8.22 -1.21 -0.44
N GLU A 74 -7.52 -2.24 0.04
CA GLU A 74 -7.57 -2.70 1.43
C GLU A 74 -6.44 -2.06 2.26
N MET A 75 -5.27 -1.90 1.65
CA MET A 75 -4.05 -1.49 2.36
C MET A 75 -3.16 -0.58 1.51
N ALA A 76 -2.68 0.50 2.12
CA ALA A 76 -1.55 1.28 1.64
C ALA A 76 -0.25 0.69 2.23
N LEU A 77 0.74 0.49 1.38
CA LEU A 77 2.06 -0.03 1.73
C LEU A 77 3.10 1.07 1.48
N HIS A 78 3.87 1.40 2.52
CA HIS A 78 5.08 2.20 2.41
C HIS A 78 6.30 1.34 2.68
N TYR A 79 7.28 1.43 1.79
CA TYR A 79 8.48 0.61 1.87
C TYR A 79 9.69 1.32 1.27
N PHE A 80 10.88 0.86 1.64
CA PHE A 80 12.12 1.20 0.95
C PHE A 80 12.56 0.03 0.08
N ASP A 81 13.19 0.32 -1.07
CA ASP A 81 14.01 -0.70 -1.71
C ASP A 81 15.22 -1.05 -0.82
N GLU A 82 15.86 -2.18 -1.12
CA GLU A 82 16.94 -2.70 -0.27
C GLU A 82 18.15 -1.77 -0.24
N SER A 83 18.46 -1.09 -1.35
CA SER A 83 19.55 -0.11 -1.44
C SER A 83 19.32 1.07 -0.51
N SER A 84 18.12 1.63 -0.52
CA SER A 84 17.73 2.77 0.31
C SER A 84 17.69 2.36 1.79
N ALA A 85 17.16 1.18 2.10
CA ALA A 85 17.21 0.67 3.47
C ALA A 85 18.65 0.45 3.97
N ALA A 86 19.55 -0.05 3.11
CA ALA A 86 20.96 -0.19 3.43
C ALA A 86 21.67 1.17 3.62
N GLU A 87 21.35 2.15 2.79
CA GLU A 87 21.85 3.51 2.94
C GLU A 87 21.40 4.15 4.26
N PHE A 88 20.12 3.97 4.60
CA PHE A 88 19.57 4.45 5.86
C PHE A 88 20.35 3.92 7.05
N VAL A 89 20.51 2.60 7.15
CA VAL A 89 21.19 1.95 8.28
C VAL A 89 22.66 2.34 8.39
N ARG A 90 23.32 2.69 7.27
CA ARG A 90 24.73 3.13 7.27
C ARG A 90 24.90 4.59 7.68
N THR A 91 23.98 5.46 7.28
CA THR A 91 24.19 6.92 7.32
C THR A 91 23.36 7.62 8.39
N GLN A 92 22.23 7.04 8.81
CA GLN A 92 21.31 7.64 9.77
C GLN A 92 21.52 7.07 11.17
N GLN A 93 21.25 7.89 12.18
CA GLN A 93 21.27 7.44 13.56
C GLN A 93 20.11 6.44 13.78
N PRO A 94 20.35 5.32 14.49
CA PRO A 94 19.29 4.41 14.90
C PRO A 94 18.16 5.17 15.61
N GLY A 95 16.91 4.92 15.23
CA GLY A 95 15.74 5.58 15.84
C GLY A 95 15.31 6.91 15.19
N HIS A 96 15.99 7.37 14.13
CA HIS A 96 15.67 8.63 13.47
C HIS A 96 15.55 8.49 11.95
N CYS A 97 14.31 8.32 11.45
CA CYS A 97 14.02 8.47 10.03
C CYS A 97 13.65 9.93 9.72
N SER A 98 14.54 10.65 9.05
CA SER A 98 14.26 12.03 8.65
C SER A 98 13.16 12.05 7.59
N ALA A 99 12.31 13.07 7.66
CA ALA A 99 11.26 13.28 6.65
C ALA A 99 11.86 13.46 5.24
N GLU A 100 13.04 14.06 5.14
CA GLU A 100 13.77 14.21 3.87
C GLU A 100 14.14 12.86 3.27
N PHE A 101 14.72 11.96 4.07
CA PHE A 101 15.07 10.62 3.61
C PHE A 101 13.82 9.84 3.22
N TYR A 102 12.79 9.86 4.07
CA TYR A 102 11.53 9.19 3.79
C TYR A 102 10.92 9.68 2.47
N ASN A 103 10.81 10.98 2.26
CA ASN A 103 10.21 11.54 1.05
C ASN A 103 11.02 11.27 -0.22
N ALA A 104 12.35 11.16 -0.10
CA ALA A 104 13.23 10.89 -1.23
C ALA A 104 13.22 9.41 -1.66
N HIS A 105 13.06 8.48 -0.70
CA HIS A 105 13.30 7.05 -0.94
C HIS A 105 12.08 6.15 -0.71
N ALA A 106 11.06 6.61 0.03
CA ALA A 106 9.91 5.78 0.33
C ALA A 106 9.05 5.59 -0.93
N LEU A 107 8.76 4.33 -1.21
CA LEU A 107 7.87 3.91 -2.27
C LEU A 107 6.51 3.59 -1.66
N HIS A 108 5.45 3.90 -2.41
CA HIS A 108 4.07 3.72 -1.99
C HIS A 108 3.31 2.83 -2.97
N LYS A 109 2.55 1.86 -2.45
CA LYS A 109 1.68 0.98 -3.22
C LYS A 109 0.31 0.83 -2.57
N LEU A 110 -0.71 0.71 -3.39
CA LEU A 110 -2.07 0.35 -2.97
C LEU A 110 -2.29 -1.13 -3.25
N LEU A 111 -2.71 -1.87 -2.23
CA LEU A 111 -2.84 -3.32 -2.26
C LEU A 111 -4.30 -3.74 -2.25
N ILE A 112 -4.67 -4.58 -3.21
CA ILE A 112 -5.97 -5.26 -3.28
C ILE A 112 -5.74 -6.76 -3.12
N PRO A 113 -6.27 -7.43 -2.09
CA PRO A 113 -6.14 -8.88 -1.96
C PRO A 113 -6.93 -9.60 -3.06
N ALA A 114 -6.22 -10.26 -3.96
CA ALA A 114 -6.78 -11.04 -5.07
C ALA A 114 -7.21 -12.46 -4.66
N THR A 115 -6.77 -12.93 -3.48
CA THR A 115 -7.09 -14.26 -2.94
C THR A 115 -7.42 -14.20 -1.44
N PRO A 116 -8.17 -15.18 -0.90
CA PRO A 116 -8.41 -15.28 0.54
C PRO A 116 -7.10 -15.37 1.36
N ALA A 117 -6.12 -16.16 0.90
CA ALA A 117 -4.83 -16.31 1.57
C ALA A 117 -4.04 -14.98 1.62
N ALA A 118 -4.08 -14.19 0.54
CA ALA A 118 -3.48 -12.86 0.52
C ALA A 118 -4.19 -11.93 1.52
N LYS A 119 -5.52 -11.97 1.57
CA LYS A 119 -6.32 -11.19 2.53
C LYS A 119 -5.92 -11.50 3.97
N GLU A 120 -5.80 -12.77 4.33
CA GLU A 120 -5.37 -13.19 5.66
C GLU A 120 -3.94 -12.76 5.98
N SER A 121 -3.03 -12.86 5.01
CA SER A 121 -1.62 -12.49 5.18
C SER A 121 -1.48 -10.98 5.39
N LEU A 122 -2.15 -10.17 4.56
CA LEU A 122 -2.21 -8.72 4.73
C LEU A 122 -2.86 -8.32 6.06
N ALA A 123 -3.90 -9.03 6.50
CA ALA A 123 -4.55 -8.77 7.78
C ALA A 123 -3.66 -9.08 9.01
N LYS A 124 -2.60 -9.86 8.85
CA LYS A 124 -1.62 -10.18 9.91
C LYS A 124 -0.44 -9.21 9.93
N LEU A 125 -0.27 -8.37 8.90
CA LEU A 125 0.79 -7.37 8.90
C LEU A 125 0.59 -6.39 10.04
N SER A 126 1.63 -6.25 10.85
CA SER A 126 1.75 -5.19 11.85
C SER A 126 2.26 -3.91 11.20
N PHE A 127 1.90 -2.78 11.83
CA PHE A 127 2.47 -1.50 11.47
C PHE A 127 3.90 -1.44 12.03
N SER A 128 4.90 -1.47 11.16
CA SER A 128 6.25 -1.04 11.53
C SER A 128 6.23 0.45 11.82
N ASP A 129 7.06 0.89 12.77
CA ASP A 129 7.30 2.31 12.97
C ASP A 129 8.45 2.72 12.06
N HIS A 130 8.18 3.64 11.14
CA HIS A 130 9.18 4.23 10.26
C HIS A 130 10.36 4.85 11.02
N ALA A 131 10.20 5.25 12.29
CA ALA A 131 11.29 5.76 13.11
C ALA A 131 12.14 4.64 13.75
N ASP A 132 11.58 3.45 13.96
CA ASP A 132 12.24 2.32 14.63
C ASP A 132 12.69 1.25 13.62
N THR A 133 13.97 1.30 13.23
CA THR A 133 14.56 0.33 12.29
C THR A 133 14.53 -1.10 12.81
N SER A 134 14.48 -1.31 14.13
CA SER A 134 14.36 -2.65 14.70
C SER A 134 13.01 -3.30 14.41
N SER A 135 12.01 -2.50 14.02
CA SER A 135 10.69 -2.94 13.57
C SER A 135 10.61 -3.18 12.07
N TRP A 136 11.64 -2.81 11.30
CA TRP A 136 11.67 -2.97 9.86
C TRP A 136 11.90 -4.43 9.50
N ARG A 137 11.15 -4.90 8.49
CA ARG A 137 11.19 -6.30 8.06
C ARG A 137 11.34 -6.35 6.55
N ARG A 138 12.17 -7.27 6.05
CA ARG A 138 12.18 -7.58 4.62
C ARG A 138 10.87 -8.23 4.24
N PHE A 139 10.38 -7.90 3.06
CA PHE A 139 9.22 -8.57 2.50
C PHE A 139 9.42 -8.87 1.01
N THR A 140 8.66 -9.86 0.54
CA THR A 140 8.44 -10.10 -0.88
C THR A 140 6.94 -10.14 -1.12
N LEU A 141 6.46 -9.25 -1.98
CA LEU A 141 5.08 -9.17 -2.40
C LEU A 141 4.94 -9.75 -3.80
N ASN A 142 3.98 -10.65 -3.96
CA ASN A 142 3.63 -11.26 -5.23
C ASN A 142 2.22 -10.84 -5.65
N GLY A 143 2.09 -10.46 -6.91
CA GLY A 143 0.82 -10.02 -7.46
C GLY A 143 0.93 -9.61 -8.92
N ARG A 144 0.01 -8.77 -9.35
CA ARG A 144 -0.03 -8.19 -10.69
C ARG A 144 -0.41 -6.72 -10.61
N CYS A 145 0.21 -5.90 -11.44
CA CYS A 145 -0.14 -4.49 -11.52
C CYS A 145 -1.55 -4.33 -12.06
N ILE A 146 -2.33 -3.43 -11.47
CA ILE A 146 -3.58 -2.98 -12.06
C ILE A 146 -3.23 -1.90 -13.09
N SER A 147 -3.58 -2.17 -14.35
CA SER A 147 -3.25 -1.32 -15.48
C SER A 147 -4.30 -0.27 -15.79
N HIS A 148 -5.59 -0.60 -15.58
CA HIS A 148 -6.72 0.32 -15.69
C HIS A 148 -7.98 -0.32 -15.08
N ALA A 149 -9.01 0.49 -14.89
CA ALA A 149 -10.37 0.02 -14.61
C ALA A 149 -11.12 -0.18 -15.94
N ASN A 150 -11.72 -1.35 -16.11
CA ASN A 150 -12.62 -1.66 -17.23
C ASN A 150 -14.01 -1.05 -16.98
N ALA A 151 -14.51 -1.19 -15.76
CA ALA A 151 -15.83 -0.70 -15.33
C ALA A 151 -15.86 -0.51 -13.81
N MET A 152 -16.60 0.49 -13.34
CA MET A 152 -16.78 0.72 -11.91
C MET A 152 -18.17 1.28 -11.64
N THR A 153 -18.85 0.74 -10.64
CA THR A 153 -20.15 1.23 -10.18
C THR A 153 -20.20 1.39 -8.67
N ILE A 154 -20.90 2.45 -8.24
CA ILE A 154 -21.21 2.78 -6.86
C ILE A 154 -22.71 2.95 -6.77
N GLU A 155 -23.37 2.12 -5.96
CA GLU A 155 -24.83 2.07 -5.82
C GLU A 155 -25.57 1.85 -7.15
N GLY A 156 -24.92 1.14 -8.08
CA GLY A 156 -25.43 0.92 -9.44
C GLY A 156 -25.05 2.02 -10.43
N GLU A 157 -24.57 3.17 -9.96
CA GLU A 157 -24.19 4.30 -10.81
C GLU A 157 -22.74 4.19 -11.28
N PRO A 158 -22.45 4.40 -12.59
CA PRO A 158 -21.10 4.34 -13.11
C PRO A 158 -20.23 5.47 -12.57
N VAL A 159 -18.96 5.16 -12.27
CA VAL A 159 -17.96 6.14 -11.83
C VAL A 159 -16.66 6.00 -12.61
N THR A 160 -15.89 7.08 -12.68
CA THR A 160 -14.59 7.13 -13.39
C THR A 160 -13.43 7.11 -12.40
N ALA A 161 -12.36 6.39 -12.73
CA ALA A 161 -11.15 6.31 -11.90
C ALA A 161 -10.20 7.45 -12.28
N SER A 162 -9.42 7.89 -11.31
CA SER A 162 -8.27 8.74 -11.60
C SER A 162 -7.18 7.95 -12.31
N THR A 163 -6.65 8.46 -13.42
CA THR A 163 -5.65 7.77 -14.26
C THR A 163 -4.33 7.53 -13.53
N ASN A 164 -3.95 8.43 -12.63
CA ASN A 164 -2.72 8.35 -11.83
C ASN A 164 -2.65 7.13 -10.90
N LEU A 165 -3.79 6.49 -10.56
CA LEU A 165 -3.82 5.28 -9.72
C LEU A 165 -3.17 4.06 -10.38
N PHE A 166 -3.05 4.09 -11.71
CA PHE A 166 -2.54 2.96 -12.50
C PHE A 166 -1.11 3.18 -13.01
N GLU A 167 -0.63 4.42 -12.99
CA GLU A 167 0.73 4.75 -13.41
C GLU A 167 1.77 4.04 -12.53
N ASN A 168 2.89 3.66 -13.15
CA ASN A 168 4.04 3.04 -12.49
C ASN A 168 3.68 1.87 -11.55
N CYS A 169 2.61 1.12 -11.89
CA CYS A 169 2.12 0.00 -11.09
C CYS A 169 1.82 0.43 -9.64
N THR A 170 1.17 1.58 -9.44
CA THR A 170 0.86 2.09 -8.09
C THR A 170 -0.10 1.17 -7.34
N THR A 171 -1.04 0.55 -8.04
CA THR A 171 -2.00 -0.39 -7.47
C THR A 171 -1.69 -1.84 -7.88
N ILE A 172 -1.66 -2.75 -6.91
CA ILE A 172 -1.30 -4.17 -7.11
C ILE A 172 -2.42 -5.08 -6.61
N ALA A 173 -2.82 -6.01 -7.47
CA ALA A 173 -3.63 -7.16 -7.12
C ALA A 173 -2.72 -8.23 -6.48
N VAL A 174 -2.77 -8.33 -5.15
CA VAL A 174 -1.84 -9.15 -4.35
C VAL A 174 -2.35 -10.59 -4.26
N THR A 175 -1.51 -11.54 -4.62
CA THR A 175 -1.78 -12.98 -4.46
C THR A 175 -1.04 -13.58 -3.27
N GLY A 176 0.01 -12.92 -2.78
CA GLY A 176 0.70 -13.30 -1.55
C GLY A 176 1.70 -12.25 -1.09
N ILE A 177 1.99 -12.25 0.20
CA ILE A 177 3.10 -11.50 0.78
C ILE A 177 3.83 -12.42 1.76
N ASP A 178 5.15 -12.41 1.68
CA ASP A 178 6.03 -13.05 2.64
C ASP A 178 6.82 -11.97 3.38
N VAL A 179 6.87 -12.06 4.71
CA VAL A 179 7.60 -11.11 5.56
C VAL A 179 8.59 -11.91 6.38
N GLN A 180 9.87 -11.57 6.24
CA GLN A 180 10.93 -12.23 6.97
C GLN A 180 10.99 -11.66 8.39
N ASP A 181 10.85 -12.52 9.39
CA ASP A 181 10.79 -12.14 10.80
C ASP A 181 12.17 -11.86 11.42
N LYS A 182 13.04 -11.19 10.68
CA LYS A 182 14.33 -10.71 11.17
C LYS A 182 14.41 -9.19 10.95
N PRO A 183 14.98 -8.44 11.90
CA PRO A 183 15.19 -7.02 11.73
C PRO A 183 16.18 -6.73 10.60
N ILE A 184 16.04 -5.58 9.96
CA ILE A 184 16.79 -5.23 8.76
C ILE A 184 18.32 -5.20 9.00
N GLU A 185 18.73 -4.85 10.22
CA GLU A 185 20.13 -4.81 10.66
C GLU A 185 20.82 -6.17 10.58
N ALA A 186 20.06 -7.28 10.67
CA ALA A 186 20.60 -8.63 10.53
C ALA A 186 21.02 -8.97 9.09
N PHE A 187 20.60 -8.16 8.11
CA PHE A 187 20.82 -8.41 6.69
C PHE A 187 21.81 -7.44 6.03
N ILE A 188 22.05 -6.28 6.64
CA ILE A 188 22.96 -5.25 6.10
C ILE A 188 24.39 -5.42 6.64
N ARG A 189 24.58 -6.16 7.74
CA ARG A 189 25.89 -6.39 8.37
C ARG A 189 26.65 -7.63 7.87
N ASN A 190 26.11 -8.33 6.87
CA ASN A 190 26.76 -9.43 6.13
C ASN A 190 26.95 -9.03 4.68
#